data_AF-A0A2N0QP35-F1
#
_entry.id   AF-A0A2N0QP35-F1
#
_cell.length_a   1.000
_cell.length_b   1.000
_cell.length_c   1.000
_cell.angle_alpha   90.00
_cell.angle_beta   90.00
_cell.angle_gamma   90.00
#
_symmetry.space_group_name_H-M   'P 1'
#
loop_
_entity.id
_entity.type
_entity.pdbx_description
1 polymer ?
#
loop_
_entity_poly.entity_id
_entity_poly.type
_entity_poly.pdbx_seq_one_letter_code
_entity_poly.pdbx_strand_id
1 'polypeptide(L)'
;MYRKVFSNFQRIFSPNLCTRQKQEKYFTRACRCVLNKAIGDDHQAILATARKNKFIFLKNQYVKFPIRHLVYKKGFTEPNPEDYPFLVPFYTKRHPNENRTWKNINTLSKHLNQPDTPKIIPKPLDFTEPYNPIPNMFIPEKYRDIIPKDPIYIDDHFITPG
;
A
#
# COMPACT_ATOMS: atom_id res chain seq x y z
N MET A 1 -6.23 0.89 7.35
CA MET A 1 -4.80 0.98 7.76
C MET A 1 -4.22 -0.43 7.85
N TYR A 2 -3.25 -0.78 6.99
CA TYR A 2 -2.76 -2.16 6.85
C TYR A 2 -2.01 -2.66 8.10
N ARG A 3 -2.22 -3.94 8.45
CA ARG A 3 -1.57 -4.61 9.59
C ARG A 3 -1.03 -5.97 9.14
N LYS A 4 0.21 -6.29 9.55
CA LYS A 4 0.80 -7.62 9.36
C LYS A 4 0.40 -8.50 10.55
N VAL A 5 -0.11 -9.70 10.26
CA VAL A 5 -0.49 -10.67 11.30
C VAL A 5 0.56 -11.78 11.32
N PHE A 6 1.14 -12.03 12.49
CA PHE A 6 1.96 -13.21 12.75
C PHE A 6 1.12 -14.18 13.58
N SER A 7 0.98 -15.42 13.11
CA SER A 7 0.18 -16.48 13.74
C SER A 7 0.85 -17.83 13.51
N ASN A 8 0.28 -18.92 14.06
CA ASN A 8 0.76 -20.29 13.84
C ASN A 8 2.22 -20.48 14.26
N PHE A 9 2.59 -20.00 15.44
CA PHE A 9 3.97 -20.11 15.93
C PHE A 9 4.39 -21.57 16.04
N GLN A 10 5.52 -21.91 15.42
CA GLN A 10 6.13 -23.24 15.45
C GLN A 10 7.57 -23.13 15.92
N ARG A 11 7.97 -24.06 16.80
CA ARG A 11 9.37 -24.20 17.24
C ARG A 11 10.07 -25.18 16.31
N ILE A 12 10.62 -24.65 15.22
CA ILE A 12 11.48 -25.41 14.31
C ILE A 12 12.92 -25.08 14.68
N PHE A 13 13.65 -26.06 15.20
CA PHE A 13 15.04 -25.90 15.60
C PHE A 13 16.00 -26.43 14.53
N SER A 14 17.26 -26.01 14.63
CA SER A 14 18.34 -26.53 13.79
C SER A 14 18.50 -28.04 14.01
N PRO A 15 18.84 -28.81 12.96
CA PRO A 15 19.18 -30.22 13.11
C PRO A 15 20.48 -30.45 13.90
N ASN A 16 21.36 -29.44 13.98
CA ASN A 16 22.58 -29.52 14.77
C ASN A 16 22.26 -29.46 16.27
N LEU A 17 22.72 -30.47 17.03
CA LEU A 17 22.44 -30.61 18.47
C LEU A 17 22.87 -29.40 19.29
N CYS A 18 24.09 -28.90 19.09
CA CYS A 18 24.62 -27.75 19.83
C CYS A 18 23.81 -26.49 19.53
N THR A 19 23.46 -26.28 18.26
CA THR A 19 22.64 -25.13 17.84
C THR A 19 21.22 -25.24 18.39
N ARG A 20 20.62 -26.43 18.37
CA ARG A 20 19.29 -26.71 18.94
C ARG A 20 19.23 -26.37 20.43
N GLN A 21 20.19 -26.86 21.22
CA GLN A 21 20.25 -26.57 22.65
C GLN A 21 20.39 -25.07 22.94
N LYS A 22 21.22 -24.36 22.16
CA LYS A 22 21.34 -22.90 22.25
C LYS A 22 20.02 -22.21 21.94
N GLN A 23 19.36 -22.58 20.83
CA GLN A 23 18.07 -22.00 20.44
C GLN A 23 17.00 -22.22 21.50
N GLU A 24 16.94 -23.41 22.09
CA GLU A 24 16.02 -23.73 23.18
C GLU A 24 16.31 -22.92 24.45
N LYS A 25 17.59 -22.77 24.81
CA LYS A 25 18.02 -21.91 25.92
C LYS A 25 17.61 -20.46 25.70
N TYR A 26 17.83 -19.92 24.50
CA TYR A 26 17.44 -18.54 24.16
C TYR A 26 15.92 -18.37 24.19
N PHE A 27 15.16 -19.32 23.65
CA PHE A 27 13.70 -19.29 23.68
C PHE A 27 13.17 -19.30 25.12
N THR A 28 13.67 -20.22 25.95
CA THR A 28 13.28 -20.32 27.37
C THR A 28 13.63 -19.03 28.12
N ARG A 29 14.80 -18.43 27.86
CA ARG A 29 15.18 -17.14 28.41
C ARG A 29 14.22 -16.02 27.96
N ALA A 30 13.86 -15.96 26.69
CA ALA A 30 12.93 -14.97 26.16
C ALA A 30 11.54 -15.10 26.82
N CYS A 31 11.02 -16.32 26.97
CA CYS A 31 9.80 -16.59 27.71
C CYS A 31 9.89 -16.04 29.13
N ARG A 32 10.94 -16.38 29.89
CA ARG A 32 11.12 -15.85 31.26
C ARG A 32 11.16 -14.32 31.27
N CYS A 33 11.94 -13.69 30.39
CA CYS A 33 12.07 -12.24 30.34
C CYS A 33 10.75 -11.51 30.04
N VAL A 34 9.86 -12.10 29.24
CA VAL A 34 8.57 -11.50 28.89
C VAL A 34 7.50 -11.84 29.91
N LEU A 35 7.38 -13.12 30.29
CA LEU A 35 6.31 -13.62 31.13
C LEU A 35 6.49 -13.22 32.61
N ASN A 36 7.72 -13.06 33.10
CA ASN A 36 7.97 -12.57 34.45
C ASN A 36 7.54 -11.11 34.66
N LYS A 37 7.15 -10.39 33.59
CA LYS A 37 6.55 -9.05 33.69
C LYS A 37 5.05 -9.11 33.97
N ALA A 38 4.44 -10.29 33.98
CA ALA A 38 3.02 -10.45 34.28
C ALA A 38 2.79 -10.15 35.76
N ILE A 39 1.70 -9.42 36.03
CA ILE A 39 1.23 -9.15 37.38
C ILE A 39 0.23 -10.28 37.68
N GLY A 40 0.69 -11.31 38.38
CA GLY A 40 -0.09 -12.50 38.73
C GLY A 40 0.23 -13.73 37.88
N ASP A 41 -0.06 -14.91 38.45
CA ASP A 41 0.22 -16.22 37.86
C ASP A 41 -0.93 -16.75 36.97
N ASP A 42 -1.99 -15.95 36.81
CA ASP A 42 -3.13 -16.33 35.97
C ASP A 42 -2.72 -16.45 34.49
N HIS A 43 -3.17 -17.53 33.85
CA HIS A 43 -2.91 -17.76 32.43
C HIS A 43 -3.34 -16.57 31.55
N GLN A 44 -4.45 -15.90 31.90
CA GLN A 44 -4.91 -14.70 31.19
C GLN A 44 -3.97 -13.50 31.36
N ALA A 45 -3.41 -13.30 32.55
CA ALA A 45 -2.45 -12.23 32.83
C ALA A 45 -1.14 -12.45 32.03
N ILE A 46 -0.70 -13.71 31.94
CA ILE A 46 0.44 -14.13 31.11
C ILE A 46 0.17 -13.85 29.64
N LEU A 47 -1.01 -14.23 29.13
CA LEU A 47 -1.42 -13.95 27.73
C LEU A 47 -1.50 -12.45 27.43
N ALA A 48 -2.07 -11.65 28.34
CA ALA A 48 -2.17 -10.21 28.19
C ALA A 48 -0.77 -9.55 28.16
N THR A 49 0.13 -10.00 29.03
CA THR A 49 1.52 -9.54 29.08
C THR A 49 2.28 -9.89 27.80
N ALA A 50 2.12 -11.12 27.29
CA ALA A 50 2.73 -11.52 26.03
C ALA A 50 2.21 -10.66 24.85
N ARG A 51 0.90 -10.41 24.78
CA ARG A 51 0.29 -9.53 23.77
C ARG A 51 0.82 -8.10 23.84
N LYS A 52 0.93 -7.53 25.05
CA LYS A 52 1.51 -6.20 25.29
C LYS A 52 2.94 -6.10 24.77
N ASN A 53 3.74 -7.14 25.01
CA ASN A 53 5.12 -7.23 24.53
C ASN A 53 5.26 -7.76 23.08
N LYS A 54 4.14 -7.98 22.37
CA LYS A 54 4.11 -8.52 20.99
C LYS A 54 4.87 -9.86 20.84
N PHE A 55 4.84 -10.67 21.89
CA PHE A 55 5.53 -11.95 21.97
C PHE A 55 4.55 -13.11 21.71
N ILE A 56 5.00 -14.11 20.95
CA ILE A 56 4.24 -15.32 20.65
C ILE A 56 5.03 -16.53 21.16
N PHE A 57 4.38 -17.39 21.92
CA PHE A 57 4.98 -18.61 22.47
C PHE A 57 4.07 -19.85 22.35
N LEU A 58 2.77 -19.66 22.09
CA LEU A 58 1.81 -20.75 21.82
C LEU A 58 1.43 -20.79 20.34
N LYS A 59 1.05 -21.98 19.84
CA LYS A 59 0.62 -22.18 18.46
C LYS A 59 -0.62 -21.35 18.10
N ASN A 60 -1.58 -21.24 19.03
CA ASN A 60 -2.88 -20.62 18.81
C ASN A 60 -2.88 -19.09 19.11
N GLN A 61 -1.70 -18.49 19.23
CA GLN A 61 -1.56 -17.05 19.44
C GLN A 61 -1.30 -16.33 18.13
N TYR A 62 -1.73 -15.07 18.08
CA TYR A 62 -1.40 -14.16 16.98
C TYR A 62 -1.03 -12.77 17.50
N VAL A 63 -0.19 -12.06 16.76
CA VAL A 63 0.18 -10.67 17.02
C VAL A 63 0.00 -9.85 15.75
N LYS A 64 -0.57 -8.65 15.90
CA LYS A 64 -0.78 -7.70 14.80
C LYS A 64 0.23 -6.56 14.91
N PHE A 65 1.00 -6.32 13.86
CA PHE A 65 1.88 -5.17 13.72
C PHE A 65 1.30 -4.17 12.75
N PRO A 66 1.19 -2.87 13.11
CA PRO A 66 0.85 -1.86 12.12
C PRO A 66 1.97 -1.79 11.09
N ILE A 67 1.63 -1.90 9.81
CA ILE A 67 2.60 -1.69 8.74
C ILE A 67 2.71 -0.19 8.55
N ARG A 68 3.84 0.38 8.96
CA ARG A 68 4.21 1.76 8.63
C ARG A 68 4.68 1.76 7.18
N HIS A 69 3.74 1.73 6.24
CA HIS A 69 4.04 1.91 4.83
C HIS A 69 4.19 3.42 4.59
N LEU A 70 5.30 3.80 3.95
CA LEU A 70 5.69 5.16 3.59
C LEU A 70 6.06 6.06 4.80
N VAL A 71 7.24 5.81 5.37
CA VAL A 71 7.98 6.88 6.03
C VAL A 71 8.61 7.71 4.92
N TYR A 72 7.93 8.76 4.48
CA TYR A 72 8.52 9.71 3.53
C TYR A 72 9.77 10.33 4.19
N LYS A 73 10.90 10.34 3.48
CA LYS A 73 12.16 10.95 3.97
C LYS A 73 11.98 12.44 4.28
N LYS A 74 11.05 13.08 3.57
CA LYS A 74 10.62 14.46 3.82
C LYS A 74 9.28 14.39 4.53
N GLY A 75 9.06 15.27 5.53
CA GLY A 75 7.73 15.48 6.07
C GLY A 75 6.76 15.81 4.93
N PHE A 76 5.47 15.53 5.12
CA PHE A 76 4.45 15.95 4.16
C PHE A 76 4.48 17.47 4.04
N THR A 77 5.21 18.00 3.06
CA THR A 77 5.13 19.39 2.64
C THR A 77 3.93 19.46 1.72
N GLU A 78 2.98 20.33 2.06
CA GLU A 78 1.82 20.55 1.22
C GLU A 78 2.31 21.01 -0.16
N PRO A 79 2.00 20.29 -1.25
CA PRO A 79 2.42 20.68 -2.59
C PRO A 79 1.82 22.05 -2.91
N ASN A 80 2.62 22.92 -3.54
CA ASN A 80 2.13 24.21 -3.99
C ASN A 80 1.07 23.98 -5.08
N PRO A 81 -0.18 24.44 -4.91
CA PRO A 81 -1.25 24.24 -5.89
C PRO A 81 -0.91 24.85 -7.26
N GLU A 82 -0.08 25.89 -7.31
CA GLU A 82 0.31 26.58 -8.54
C GLU A 82 1.27 25.74 -9.41
N ASP A 83 1.90 24.69 -8.87
CA ASP A 83 2.85 23.84 -9.62
C ASP A 83 2.13 22.81 -10.52
N TYR A 84 0.79 22.70 -10.43
CA TYR A 84 0.01 21.67 -11.11
C TYR A 84 -0.91 22.29 -12.18
N PRO A 85 -0.99 21.68 -13.39
CA PRO A 85 -1.85 22.16 -14.46
C PRO A 85 -3.31 21.73 -14.28
N PHE A 86 -3.72 21.29 -13.09
CA PHE A 86 -5.09 20.90 -12.78
C PHE A 86 -5.42 21.30 -11.34
N LEU A 87 -6.70 21.42 -11.03
CA LEU A 87 -7.16 21.77 -9.69
C LEU A 87 -6.76 20.68 -8.68
N VAL A 88 -5.79 20.98 -7.83
CA VAL A 88 -5.42 20.12 -6.69
C VAL A 88 -6.22 20.58 -5.48
N PRO A 89 -7.08 19.74 -4.90
CA PRO A 89 -7.70 20.05 -3.62
C PRO A 89 -6.63 20.17 -2.53
N PHE A 90 -6.52 21.34 -1.90
CA PHE A 90 -5.59 21.56 -0.79
C PHE A 90 -6.33 21.95 0.50
N TYR A 91 -5.72 21.66 1.64
CA TYR A 91 -6.34 21.89 2.94
C TYR A 91 -5.92 23.26 3.45
N THR A 92 -6.75 24.28 3.31
CA THR A 92 -6.49 25.54 4.02
C THR A 92 -6.59 25.28 5.52
N LYS A 93 -5.47 25.39 6.26
CA LYS A 93 -5.53 25.47 7.73
C LYS A 93 -6.30 26.74 8.10
N ARG A 94 -7.49 26.61 8.66
CA ARG A 94 -8.02 27.65 9.56
C ARG A 94 -7.43 27.42 10.95
N HIS A 95 -7.46 28.47 11.77
CA HIS A 95 -6.93 28.55 13.13
C HIS A 95 -7.12 27.27 13.99
N PRO A 96 -6.30 27.06 15.04
CA PRO A 96 -6.07 25.77 15.67
C PRO A 96 -7.29 25.03 16.28
N ASN A 97 -8.48 25.63 16.32
CA ASN A 97 -9.68 25.07 16.95
C ASN A 97 -10.79 24.60 15.99
N GLU A 98 -10.57 24.59 14.67
CA GLU A 98 -11.60 24.14 13.73
C GLU A 98 -11.16 22.96 12.85
N ASN A 99 -12.11 22.07 12.59
CA ASN A 99 -11.95 20.89 11.74
C ASN A 99 -11.57 21.29 10.29
N ARG A 100 -10.71 20.48 9.67
CA ARG A 100 -10.25 20.68 8.28
C ARG A 100 -11.47 20.67 7.35
N THR A 101 -11.86 21.84 6.85
CA THR A 101 -12.91 21.95 5.83
C THR A 101 -12.28 21.89 4.44
N TRP A 102 -12.85 21.10 3.53
CA TRP A 102 -12.46 21.11 2.12
C TRP A 102 -12.75 22.48 1.51
N LYS A 103 -11.76 23.09 0.88
CA LYS A 103 -11.90 24.43 0.29
C LYS A 103 -11.44 24.41 -1.17
N ASN A 104 -12.41 24.37 -2.09
CA ASN A 104 -12.22 24.71 -3.50
C ASN A 104 -12.41 26.22 -3.64
N ILE A 105 -11.48 27.06 -3.18
CA ILE A 105 -11.71 28.52 -3.20
C ILE A 105 -11.03 29.14 -4.42
N ASN A 106 -11.87 29.55 -5.38
CA ASN A 106 -11.72 30.71 -6.27
C ASN A 106 -10.58 30.75 -7.30
N THR A 107 -9.70 29.75 -7.40
CA THR A 107 -8.69 29.70 -8.49
C THR A 107 -9.24 29.22 -9.83
N LEU A 108 -10.53 28.87 -9.92
CA LEU A 108 -11.18 28.45 -11.16
C LEU A 108 -11.06 29.52 -12.27
N SER A 109 -11.11 30.81 -11.92
CA SER A 109 -10.94 31.90 -12.90
C SER A 109 -9.52 32.02 -13.44
N LYS A 110 -8.48 31.65 -12.68
CA LYS A 110 -7.10 31.60 -13.18
C LYS A 110 -6.85 30.39 -14.08
N HIS A 111 -7.51 29.27 -13.80
CA HIS A 111 -7.36 28.01 -14.55
C HIS A 111 -8.18 27.99 -15.85
N LEU A 112 -9.32 28.68 -15.89
CA LEU A 112 -10.11 28.92 -17.10
C LEU A 112 -9.45 29.91 -18.07
N ASN A 113 -8.57 30.78 -17.58
CA ASN A 113 -7.86 31.78 -18.36
C ASN A 113 -6.41 31.34 -18.64
N GLN A 114 -6.22 30.10 -19.08
CA GLN A 114 -4.94 29.71 -19.66
C GLN A 114 -4.95 30.16 -21.14
N PRO A 115 -4.08 31.09 -21.56
CA PRO A 115 -3.93 31.39 -22.99
C PRO A 115 -3.37 30.13 -23.64
N ASP A 116 -4.02 29.72 -24.74
CA ASP A 116 -3.66 28.60 -25.61
C ASP A 116 -4.03 27.21 -25.09
N THR A 117 -5.34 26.97 -24.94
CA THR A 117 -5.88 25.66 -25.33
C THR A 117 -5.63 25.52 -26.84
N PRO A 118 -4.93 24.48 -27.34
CA PRO A 118 -4.95 24.20 -28.77
C PRO A 118 -6.41 23.99 -29.17
N LYS A 119 -6.89 24.74 -30.16
CA LYS A 119 -8.23 24.57 -30.75
C LYS A 119 -8.43 23.08 -31.05
N ILE A 120 -9.21 22.41 -30.22
CA ILE A 120 -9.76 21.09 -30.55
C ILE A 120 -10.78 21.39 -31.63
N ILE A 121 -10.35 21.29 -32.89
CA ILE A 121 -11.26 21.10 -34.01
C ILE A 121 -12.05 19.84 -33.65
N PRO A 122 -13.39 19.87 -33.58
CA PRO A 122 -14.17 18.66 -33.34
C PRO A 122 -13.84 17.69 -34.46
N LYS A 123 -13.07 16.65 -34.14
CA LYS A 123 -12.77 15.55 -35.05
C LYS A 123 -14.13 14.94 -35.42
N PRO A 124 -14.45 14.81 -36.73
CA PRO A 124 -15.70 14.19 -37.13
C PRO A 124 -15.83 12.79 -36.53
N LEU A 125 -17.05 12.45 -36.15
CA LEU A 125 -17.49 11.11 -35.77
C LEU A 125 -17.08 10.12 -36.90
N ASP A 126 -16.60 8.94 -36.52
CA ASP A 126 -16.33 7.77 -37.39
C ASP A 126 -14.99 7.65 -38.12
N PHE A 127 -13.87 7.75 -37.39
CA PHE A 127 -12.68 6.96 -37.75
C PHE A 127 -12.01 6.42 -36.47
N THR A 128 -12.57 5.34 -35.90
CA THR A 128 -11.78 4.47 -35.03
C THR A 128 -10.72 3.82 -35.92
N GLU A 129 -9.44 4.06 -35.61
CA GLU A 129 -8.35 3.39 -36.31
C GLU A 129 -8.52 1.87 -36.18
N PRO A 130 -8.24 1.10 -37.24
CA PRO A 130 -8.33 -0.36 -37.17
C PRO A 130 -7.45 -0.88 -36.04
N TYR A 131 -7.98 -1.84 -35.28
CA TYR A 131 -7.28 -2.44 -34.14
C TYR A 131 -5.89 -2.91 -34.56
N ASN A 132 -4.86 -2.31 -33.97
CA ASN A 132 -3.47 -2.71 -34.15
C ASN A 132 -2.96 -3.34 -32.83
N PRO A 133 -2.96 -4.68 -32.72
CA PRO A 133 -2.55 -5.36 -31.49
C PRO A 133 -1.05 -5.29 -31.23
N ILE A 134 -0.26 -4.79 -32.18
CA ILE A 134 1.19 -4.69 -32.04
C ILE A 134 1.50 -3.33 -31.41
N PRO A 135 1.86 -3.27 -30.11
CA PRO A 135 2.31 -2.04 -29.51
C PRO A 135 3.55 -1.51 -30.25
N ASN A 136 3.71 -0.18 -30.29
CA ASN A 136 4.88 0.48 -30.85
C ASN A 136 6.12 0.33 -29.93
N MET A 137 6.52 -0.90 -29.66
CA MET A 137 7.65 -1.27 -28.80
C MET A 137 8.26 -2.60 -29.27
N PHE A 138 9.49 -2.89 -28.86
CA PHE A 138 10.16 -4.15 -29.19
C PHE A 138 9.50 -5.36 -28.50
N ILE A 139 9.05 -6.33 -29.31
CA ILE A 139 8.44 -7.59 -28.85
C ILE A 139 9.38 -8.76 -29.19
N PRO A 140 9.87 -9.52 -28.20
CA PRO A 140 10.64 -10.73 -28.42
C PRO A 140 9.86 -11.76 -29.26
N GLU A 141 10.54 -12.46 -30.16
CA GLU A 141 9.94 -13.38 -31.13
C GLU A 141 9.04 -14.45 -30.49
N LYS A 142 9.46 -15.02 -29.35
CA LYS A 142 8.69 -15.99 -28.56
C LYS A 142 7.31 -15.49 -28.07
N TYR A 143 7.05 -14.19 -28.08
CA TYR A 143 5.79 -13.60 -27.60
C TYR A 143 4.91 -13.06 -28.72
N ARG A 144 5.32 -13.18 -30.00
CA ARG A 144 4.52 -12.67 -31.13
C ARG A 144 3.26 -13.51 -31.35
N ASP A 145 3.34 -14.82 -31.16
CA ASP A 145 2.24 -15.75 -31.45
C ASP A 145 1.13 -15.75 -30.38
N ILE A 146 1.39 -15.17 -29.20
CA ILE A 146 0.41 -15.06 -28.11
C ILE A 146 -0.37 -13.74 -28.15
N ILE A 147 -0.02 -12.82 -29.07
CA ILE A 147 -0.72 -11.55 -29.22
C ILE A 147 -2.06 -11.81 -29.90
N PRO A 148 -3.20 -11.44 -29.29
CA PRO A 148 -4.51 -11.56 -29.93
C PRO A 148 -4.53 -10.78 -31.24
N LYS A 149 -4.91 -11.45 -32.34
CA LYS A 149 -5.06 -10.78 -33.65
C LYS A 149 -6.33 -9.95 -33.70
N ASP A 150 -7.34 -10.39 -32.96
CA ASP A 150 -8.65 -9.77 -32.90
C ASP A 150 -8.87 -9.10 -31.53
N PRO A 151 -9.62 -8.00 -31.49
CA PRO A 151 -9.90 -7.31 -30.23
C PRO A 151 -10.74 -8.20 -29.31
N ILE A 152 -10.34 -8.27 -28.04
CA ILE A 152 -11.11 -9.00 -27.03
C ILE A 152 -12.18 -8.04 -26.49
N TYR A 153 -13.44 -8.41 -26.70
CA TYR A 153 -14.61 -7.66 -26.26
C TYR A 153 -15.17 -8.28 -24.98
N ILE A 154 -15.14 -7.56 -23.87
CA ILE A 154 -15.70 -7.99 -22.58
C ILE A 154 -16.47 -6.80 -22.00
N ASP A 155 -17.70 -7.04 -21.55
CA ASP A 155 -18.55 -6.07 -20.86
C ASP A 155 -18.67 -4.71 -21.59
N ASP A 156 -19.07 -4.76 -22.87
CA ASP A 156 -19.29 -3.61 -23.76
C ASP A 156 -18.08 -2.68 -24.01
N HIS A 157 -16.87 -3.12 -23.65
CA HIS A 157 -15.64 -2.35 -23.83
C HIS A 157 -14.50 -3.17 -24.46
N PHE A 158 -13.70 -2.53 -25.30
CA PHE A 158 -12.50 -3.14 -25.89
C PHE A 158 -11.37 -3.14 -24.87
N ILE A 159 -10.74 -4.30 -24.66
CA ILE A 159 -9.53 -4.40 -23.83
C ILE A 159 -8.34 -3.94 -24.68
N THR A 160 -7.92 -2.70 -24.50
CA THR A 160 -6.63 -2.23 -25.02
C THR A 160 -5.51 -2.72 -24.11
N PRO A 161 -4.53 -3.49 -24.60
CA PRO A 161 -3.36 -3.85 -23.81
C PRO A 161 -2.57 -2.56 -23.50
N GLY A 162 -2.32 -2.31 -22.21
CA GLY A 162 -1.49 -1.22 -21.71
C GLY A 162 -0.10 -1.68 -21.29
#